data_AF-A0A0P1AHW3-F1
#
_entry.id   AF-A0A0P1AHW3-F1
#
_cell.length_a   1.000
_cell.length_b   1.000
_cell.length_c   1.000
_cell.angle_alpha   90.00
_cell.angle_beta   90.00
_cell.angle_gamma   90.00
#
_symmetry.space_group_name_H-M   'P 1'
#
loop_
_entity.id
_entity.type
_entity.pdbx_description
1 polymer ?
#
loop_
_entity_poly.entity_id
_entity_poly.type
_entity_poly.pdbx_seq_one_letter_code
_entity_poly.pdbx_strand_id
1 'polypeptide(L)'
;MAPEALVATKLNLSDGGKHVSSMRSSWFIDDRGAKVEQCMQTEDGVQKGLQTILMERNLWNPGMSAKEARETLFKQPDFESQKEWLEKTVVENQPGLPIIFYPKFHCEFNFIELYWGYYKSAHSLMPVALENVPISSIRIFARKCFRYMDAYRAKNGQYLTQRQIEYAVRRYKGHRTIPQSDLDDLD
;
A
#
# COMPACT_ATOMS: atom_id res chain seq x y z
N MET A 1 1.56 8.61 4.01
CA MET A 1 0.33 8.64 4.84
C MET A 1 0.13 10.08 5.31
N ALA A 2 -1.10 10.59 5.34
CA ALA A 2 -1.33 11.99 5.70
C ALA A 2 -0.80 12.26 7.12
N PRO A 3 -0.28 13.46 7.42
CA PRO A 3 0.25 13.78 8.75
C PRO A 3 -0.76 13.48 9.87
N GLU A 4 -2.04 13.71 9.60
CA GLU A 4 -3.14 13.57 10.56
C GLU A 4 -4.00 12.30 10.36
N ALA A 5 -3.50 11.32 9.59
CA ALA A 5 -4.25 10.08 9.34
C ALA A 5 -4.48 9.28 10.64
N LEU A 6 -5.58 8.53 10.68
CA LEU A 6 -5.87 7.58 11.77
C LEU A 6 -4.98 6.35 11.62
N VAL A 7 -4.05 6.14 12.56
CA VAL A 7 -3.05 5.05 12.45
C VAL A 7 -2.82 4.41 13.82
N ALA A 8 -3.54 3.33 14.13
CA ALA A 8 -3.47 2.68 15.43
C ALA A 8 -2.02 2.29 15.85
N THR A 9 -1.16 1.91 14.89
CA THR A 9 0.24 1.54 15.16
C THR A 9 1.13 2.70 15.62
N LYS A 10 0.73 3.95 15.35
CA LYS A 10 1.45 5.15 15.79
C LYS A 10 1.02 5.66 17.17
N LEU A 11 -0.01 5.06 17.77
CA LEU A 11 -0.48 5.43 19.10
C LEU A 11 0.30 4.69 20.18
N ASN A 12 0.56 5.44 21.26
CA ASN A 12 1.03 4.89 22.52
C ASN A 12 -0.15 4.32 23.32
N LEU A 13 0.17 3.53 24.34
CA LEU A 13 -0.87 3.00 25.24
C LEU A 13 -1.51 4.13 26.05
N SER A 14 -0.67 4.97 26.66
CA SER A 14 -1.05 6.20 27.36
C SER A 14 -1.12 7.41 26.41
N ASP A 15 -1.74 8.48 26.88
CA ASP A 15 -1.78 9.75 26.17
C ASP A 15 -0.37 10.33 25.95
N GLY A 16 -0.20 11.00 24.82
CA GLY A 16 1.03 11.68 24.42
C GLY A 16 2.20 10.75 24.11
N GLY A 17 3.41 11.24 24.41
CA GLY A 17 4.68 10.55 24.21
C GLY A 17 5.56 11.17 23.11
N LYS A 18 6.84 10.77 23.10
CA LYS A 18 7.82 11.32 22.16
C LYS A 18 7.47 10.90 20.73
N HIS A 19 7.52 11.86 19.80
CA HIS A 19 7.29 11.66 18.36
C HIS A 19 5.90 11.13 17.96
N VAL A 20 4.89 11.29 18.83
CA VAL A 20 3.50 11.01 18.45
C VAL A 20 2.91 12.25 17.78
N SER A 21 2.54 12.13 16.51
CA SER A 21 1.83 13.19 15.78
C SER A 21 0.34 13.16 16.12
N SER A 22 -0.27 14.34 16.20
CA SER A 22 -1.71 14.48 16.40
C SER A 22 -2.48 13.93 15.20
N MET A 23 -3.48 13.11 15.48
CA MET A 23 -4.43 12.60 14.49
C MET A 23 -5.63 13.54 14.42
N ARG A 24 -6.29 13.60 13.25
CA ARG A 24 -7.54 14.35 13.12
C ARG A 24 -8.66 13.68 13.93
N SER A 25 -9.64 14.47 14.36
CA SER A 25 -10.89 13.92 14.92
C SER A 25 -11.58 12.97 13.93
N SER A 26 -12.24 11.97 14.51
CA SER A 26 -12.90 10.88 13.80
C SER A 26 -14.31 10.66 14.33
N TRP A 27 -14.88 9.49 14.09
CA TRP A 27 -16.15 9.04 14.62
C TRP A 27 -16.07 7.56 14.98
N PHE A 28 -17.00 7.07 15.80
CA PHE A 28 -17.21 5.66 16.04
C PHE A 28 -18.70 5.35 16.14
N ILE A 29 -19.04 4.07 16.13
CA ILE A 29 -20.41 3.63 16.41
C ILE A 29 -20.47 3.19 17.88
N ASP A 30 -21.37 3.80 18.64
CA ASP A 30 -21.58 3.43 20.04
C ASP A 30 -22.36 2.11 20.18
N ASP A 31 -22.56 1.67 21.42
CA ASP A 31 -23.31 0.48 21.79
C ASP A 31 -24.79 0.52 21.36
N ARG A 32 -25.33 1.71 21.07
CA ARG A 32 -26.69 1.94 20.58
C ARG A 32 -26.77 2.00 19.06
N GLY A 33 -25.64 1.85 18.36
CA GLY A 33 -25.57 1.96 16.91
C GLY A 33 -25.53 3.39 16.39
N ALA A 34 -25.38 4.40 17.25
CA ALA A 34 -25.31 5.79 16.85
C ALA A 34 -23.87 6.19 16.49
N LYS A 35 -23.74 7.05 15.47
CA LYS A 35 -22.46 7.60 15.05
C LYS A 35 -22.08 8.77 15.97
N VAL A 36 -21.02 8.60 16.76
CA VAL A 36 -20.53 9.58 17.73
C VAL A 36 -19.20 10.16 17.25
N GLU A 37 -19.00 11.46 17.42
CA GLU A 37 -17.73 12.11 17.12
C GLU A 37 -16.66 11.75 18.15
N GLN A 38 -15.44 11.47 17.67
CA GLN A 38 -14.29 11.13 18.48
C GLN A 38 -13.23 12.22 18.34
N CYS A 39 -13.03 13.04 19.37
CA CYS A 39 -11.84 13.88 19.48
C CYS A 39 -10.63 12.99 19.77
N MET A 40 -9.55 13.16 19.00
CA MET A 40 -8.31 12.37 19.14
C MET A 40 -7.29 13.05 20.04
N GLN A 41 -7.59 14.25 20.55
CA GLN A 41 -6.76 15.03 21.44
C GLN A 41 -7.49 15.23 22.78
N THR A 42 -6.73 15.34 23.86
CA THR A 42 -7.23 15.80 25.16
C THR A 42 -7.55 17.29 25.09
N GLU A 43 -8.17 17.83 26.15
CA GLU A 43 -8.45 19.27 26.28
C GLU A 43 -7.17 20.12 26.20
N ASP A 44 -6.04 19.59 26.68
CA ASP A 44 -4.72 20.22 26.61
C ASP A 44 -4.05 20.10 25.22
N GLY A 45 -4.75 19.53 24.23
CA GLY A 45 -4.23 19.31 22.88
C GLY A 45 -3.25 18.13 22.74
N VAL A 46 -3.11 17.29 23.78
CA VAL A 46 -2.24 16.11 23.76
C VAL A 46 -2.92 14.99 22.99
N GLN A 47 -2.20 14.29 22.10
CA GLN A 47 -2.74 13.14 21.40
C GLN A 47 -3.18 12.04 22.38
N LYS A 48 -4.45 11.64 22.33
CA LYS A 48 -4.96 10.51 23.14
C LYS A 48 -4.28 9.21 22.75
N GLY A 49 -4.00 8.38 23.75
CA GLY A 49 -3.47 7.03 23.62
C GLY A 49 -4.57 6.01 23.38
N LEU A 50 -4.14 4.77 23.11
CA LEU A 50 -5.03 3.64 22.87
C LEU A 50 -5.98 3.40 24.03
N GLN A 51 -5.50 3.53 25.27
CA GLN A 51 -6.31 3.30 26.46
C GLN A 51 -7.48 4.27 26.54
N THR A 52 -7.22 5.57 26.44
CA THR A 52 -8.24 6.63 26.51
C THR A 52 -9.28 6.47 25.38
N ILE A 53 -8.82 6.27 24.14
CA ILE A 53 -9.71 6.10 22.99
C ILE A 53 -10.58 4.85 23.16
N LEU A 54 -10.02 3.72 23.57
CA LEU A 54 -10.79 2.48 23.73
C LEU A 54 -11.72 2.54 24.94
N MET A 55 -11.37 3.25 26.01
CA MET A 55 -12.25 3.50 27.15
C MET A 55 -13.48 4.31 26.71
N GLU A 56 -13.26 5.39 25.97
CA GLU A 56 -14.35 6.24 25.43
C GLU A 56 -15.29 5.46 24.48
N ARG A 57 -14.77 4.42 23.83
CA ARG A 57 -15.53 3.53 22.95
C ARG A 57 -16.14 2.31 23.67
N ASN A 58 -15.97 2.17 24.99
CA ASN A 58 -16.38 0.98 25.76
C ASN A 58 -15.75 -0.33 25.26
N LEU A 59 -14.52 -0.28 24.75
CA LEU A 59 -13.77 -1.42 24.21
C LEU A 59 -12.52 -1.78 25.03
N TRP A 60 -12.21 -0.98 26.06
CA TRP A 60 -11.05 -1.21 26.90
C TRP A 60 -11.28 -2.30 27.94
N ASN A 61 -10.35 -3.24 28.04
CA ASN A 61 -10.34 -4.26 29.09
C ASN A 61 -9.11 -4.07 30.01
N PRO A 62 -9.28 -4.10 31.35
CA PRO A 62 -8.15 -4.11 32.27
C PRO A 62 -7.22 -5.29 31.98
N GLY A 63 -5.93 -5.01 31.77
CA GLY A 63 -4.93 -6.02 31.41
C GLY A 63 -4.72 -6.23 29.92
N MET A 64 -5.46 -5.53 29.06
CA MET A 64 -5.23 -5.53 27.61
C MET A 64 -3.82 -5.01 27.30
N SER A 65 -3.06 -5.78 26.52
CA SER A 65 -1.74 -5.38 26.05
C SER A 65 -1.83 -4.28 24.99
N ALA A 66 -0.75 -3.52 24.80
CA ALA A 66 -0.68 -2.53 23.74
C ALA A 66 -0.85 -3.14 22.33
N LYS A 67 -0.54 -4.42 22.15
CA LYS A 67 -0.76 -5.13 20.88
C LYS A 67 -2.26 -5.36 20.65
N GLU A 68 -2.96 -5.93 21.62
CA GLU A 68 -4.41 -6.18 21.54
C GLU A 68 -5.20 -4.89 21.38
N ALA A 69 -4.79 -3.82 22.08
CA ALA A 69 -5.41 -2.51 21.96
C ALA A 69 -5.30 -1.94 20.53
N ARG A 70 -4.12 -2.07 19.90
CA ARG A 70 -3.93 -1.66 18.50
C ARG A 70 -4.77 -2.49 17.55
N GLU A 71 -4.81 -3.80 17.72
CA GLU A 71 -5.60 -4.70 16.87
C GLU A 71 -7.10 -4.42 17.00
N THR A 72 -7.56 -4.12 18.22
CA THR A 72 -8.96 -3.76 18.50
C THR A 72 -9.33 -2.44 17.83
N LEU A 73 -8.49 -1.41 17.99
CA LEU A 73 -8.73 -0.10 17.38
C LEU A 73 -8.63 -0.14 15.85
N PHE A 74 -7.69 -0.92 15.30
CA PHE A 74 -7.52 -1.08 13.85
C PHE A 74 -8.76 -1.66 13.16
N LYS A 75 -9.49 -2.55 13.85
CA LYS A 75 -10.74 -3.15 13.36
C LYS A 75 -11.96 -2.23 13.50
N GLN A 76 -11.80 -1.02 14.04
CA GLN A 76 -12.90 -0.08 14.15
C GLN A 76 -13.22 0.52 12.77
N PRO A 77 -14.51 0.78 12.45
CA PRO A 77 -14.93 1.19 11.11
C PRO A 77 -14.22 2.44 10.58
N ASP A 78 -13.90 3.39 11.44
CA ASP A 78 -13.22 4.64 11.06
C ASP A 78 -11.74 4.45 10.78
N PHE A 79 -11.07 3.52 11.47
CA PHE A 79 -9.69 3.13 11.19
C PHE A 79 -9.59 2.24 9.94
N GLU A 80 -10.52 1.30 9.77
CA GLU A 80 -10.57 0.42 8.59
C GLU A 80 -10.90 1.20 7.30
N SER A 81 -11.78 2.21 7.40
CA SER A 81 -12.15 3.07 6.26
C SER A 81 -11.13 4.18 5.97
N GLN A 82 -10.03 4.28 6.74
CA GLN A 82 -9.02 5.31 6.54
C GLN A 82 -8.27 5.09 5.22
N LYS A 83 -8.71 5.83 4.19
CA LYS A 83 -8.05 5.84 2.86
C LYS A 83 -6.63 6.37 2.94
N GLU A 84 -5.78 5.89 2.03
CA GLU A 84 -4.43 6.43 1.89
C GLU A 84 -4.47 7.89 1.41
N TRP A 85 -3.48 8.67 1.83
CA TRP A 85 -3.39 10.10 1.46
C TRP A 85 -3.32 10.32 -0.05
N LEU A 86 -2.61 9.45 -0.76
CA LEU A 86 -2.48 9.57 -2.21
C LEU A 86 -3.84 9.35 -2.89
N GLU A 87 -4.57 8.31 -2.47
CA GLU A 87 -5.92 8.06 -2.97
C GLU A 87 -6.86 9.23 -2.69
N LYS A 88 -6.85 9.75 -1.46
CA LYS A 88 -7.65 10.92 -1.11
C LYS A 88 -7.30 12.12 -2.00
N THR A 89 -6.01 12.41 -2.15
CA THR A 89 -5.51 13.55 -2.95
C THR A 89 -5.90 13.40 -4.42
N VAL A 90 -5.75 12.21 -5.01
CA VAL A 90 -6.11 11.97 -6.41
C VAL A 90 -7.62 12.02 -6.59
N VAL A 91 -8.41 11.40 -5.71
CA VAL A 91 -9.87 11.42 -5.80
C VAL A 91 -10.41 12.85 -5.68
N GLU A 92 -9.85 13.67 -4.79
CA GLU A 92 -10.27 15.05 -4.58
C GLU A 92 -9.87 15.98 -5.75
N ASN A 93 -8.67 15.82 -6.29
CA ASN A 93 -8.16 16.73 -7.34
C ASN A 93 -8.48 16.25 -8.78
N GLN A 94 -8.53 14.94 -9.01
CA GLN A 94 -8.71 14.31 -10.32
C GLN A 94 -9.55 13.02 -10.21
N PRO A 95 -10.88 13.17 -10.00
CA PRO A 95 -11.79 12.03 -9.95
C PRO A 95 -11.65 11.15 -11.20
N GLY A 96 -11.46 9.84 -11.00
CA GLY A 96 -11.38 8.86 -12.09
C GLY A 96 -9.97 8.54 -12.59
N LEU A 97 -8.91 9.19 -12.08
CA LEU A 97 -7.53 8.78 -12.39
C LEU A 97 -7.17 7.50 -11.60
N PRO A 98 -6.83 6.38 -12.26
CA PRO A 98 -6.44 5.15 -11.58
C PRO A 98 -5.06 5.30 -10.94
N ILE A 99 -4.94 4.89 -9.67
CA ILE A 99 -3.64 4.73 -9.00
C ILE A 99 -3.21 3.28 -9.15
N ILE A 100 -1.95 3.08 -9.55
CA ILE A 100 -1.33 1.76 -9.62
C ILE A 100 -0.31 1.66 -8.47
N PHE A 101 -0.55 0.74 -7.55
CA PHE A 101 0.37 0.46 -6.45
C PHE A 101 1.35 -0.63 -6.84
N TYR A 102 2.65 -0.38 -6.60
CA TYR A 102 3.71 -1.36 -6.80
C TYR A 102 4.27 -1.84 -5.46
N PRO A 103 4.53 -3.15 -5.30
CA PRO A 103 5.29 -3.68 -4.18
C PRO A 103 6.67 -3.00 -4.04
N LYS A 104 7.12 -2.81 -2.79
CA LYS A 104 8.45 -2.25 -2.51
C LYS A 104 9.55 -3.22 -2.96
N PHE A 105 10.65 -2.69 -3.49
CA PHE A 105 11.83 -3.44 -3.94
C PHE A 105 11.62 -4.39 -5.13
N HIS A 106 10.50 -4.25 -5.86
CA HIS A 106 10.22 -5.02 -7.07
C HIS A 106 10.17 -4.09 -8.29
N CYS A 107 11.34 -3.61 -8.72
CA CYS A 107 11.44 -2.68 -9.85
C CYS A 107 11.00 -3.32 -11.18
N GLU A 108 11.03 -4.64 -11.28
CA GLU A 108 10.58 -5.44 -12.42
C GLU A 108 9.07 -5.32 -12.71
N PHE A 109 8.27 -4.82 -11.75
CA PHE A 109 6.86 -4.52 -11.96
C PHE A 109 6.60 -3.14 -12.58
N ASN A 110 7.57 -2.23 -12.49
CA ASN A 110 7.41 -0.86 -12.94
C ASN A 110 8.03 -0.67 -14.33
N PHE A 111 7.20 -0.65 -15.37
CA PHE A 111 7.69 -0.53 -16.76
C PHE A 111 8.41 0.79 -17.06
N ILE A 112 8.26 1.82 -16.22
CA ILE A 112 9.01 3.07 -16.38
C ILE A 112 10.52 2.88 -16.17
N GLU A 113 10.93 1.89 -15.36
CA GLU A 113 12.34 1.57 -15.16
C GLU A 113 12.98 1.01 -16.43
N LEU A 114 12.22 0.21 -17.19
CA LEU A 114 12.64 -0.29 -18.51
C LEU A 114 12.71 0.85 -19.53
N TYR A 115 11.79 1.81 -19.46
CA TYR A 115 11.81 3.02 -20.27
C TYR A 115 13.09 3.84 -19.99
N TRP A 116 13.41 4.08 -18.71
CA TRP A 116 14.65 4.76 -18.32
C TRP A 116 15.91 3.99 -18.68
N GLY A 117 15.90 2.65 -18.58
CA GLY A 117 17.01 1.80 -19.01
C GLY A 117 17.27 1.88 -20.50
N TYR A 118 16.21 1.83 -21.32
CA TYR A 118 16.29 2.02 -22.77
C TYR A 118 16.86 3.40 -23.09
N TYR A 119 16.33 4.44 -22.45
CA TYR A 119 16.81 5.81 -22.58
C TYR A 119 18.31 5.94 -22.29
N LYS A 120 18.80 5.41 -21.16
CA LYS A 120 20.21 5.47 -20.77
C LYS A 120 21.12 4.75 -21.76
N SER A 121 20.68 3.63 -22.33
CA SER A 121 21.47 2.87 -23.32
C SER A 121 21.64 3.63 -24.65
N ALA A 122 20.76 4.57 -24.97
CA ALA A 122 20.80 5.34 -26.21
C ALA A 122 21.80 6.51 -26.22
N HIS A 123 22.54 6.77 -25.12
CA HIS A 123 23.63 7.76 -25.02
C HIS A 123 23.33 9.18 -25.59
N SER A 124 22.06 9.56 -25.71
CA SER A 124 21.63 10.75 -26.42
C SER A 124 21.24 11.88 -25.47
N LEU A 125 21.48 13.12 -25.88
CA LEU A 125 21.14 14.34 -25.14
C LEU A 125 19.63 14.39 -24.76
N MET A 126 19.39 14.57 -23.46
CA MET A 126 18.13 14.92 -22.78
C MET A 126 17.47 16.14 -23.48
N PRO A 127 16.58 16.02 -24.50
CA PRO A 127 15.24 15.41 -24.44
C PRO A 127 14.80 14.61 -25.70
N VAL A 128 15.58 14.62 -26.79
CA VAL A 128 15.16 14.06 -28.09
C VAL A 128 14.91 12.55 -28.01
N ALA A 129 15.68 11.84 -27.19
CA ALA A 129 15.51 10.40 -27.01
C ALA A 129 14.21 10.02 -26.29
N LEU A 130 13.61 10.92 -25.49
CA LEU A 130 12.33 10.65 -24.81
C LEU A 130 11.16 10.63 -25.80
N GLU A 131 11.17 11.55 -26.76
CA GLU A 131 10.13 11.66 -27.81
C GLU A 131 10.20 10.51 -28.82
N ASN A 132 11.37 9.87 -28.94
CA ASN A 132 11.63 8.84 -29.95
C ASN A 132 11.47 7.40 -29.44
N VAL A 133 11.01 7.17 -28.21
CA VAL A 133 10.75 5.79 -27.75
C VAL A 133 9.49 5.27 -28.45
N PRO A 134 9.58 4.20 -29.26
CA PRO A 134 8.40 3.68 -29.95
C PRO A 134 7.35 3.16 -28.96
N ILE A 135 6.08 3.43 -29.23
CA ILE A 135 4.95 2.88 -28.45
C ILE A 135 5.01 1.35 -28.37
N SER A 136 5.51 0.69 -29.41
CA SER A 136 5.75 -0.76 -29.43
C SER A 136 6.72 -1.21 -28.33
N SER A 137 7.79 -0.45 -28.08
CA SER A 137 8.74 -0.69 -26.98
C SER A 137 8.07 -0.54 -25.62
N ILE A 138 7.28 0.52 -25.41
CA ILE A 138 6.52 0.73 -24.16
C ILE A 138 5.58 -0.45 -23.91
N ARG A 139 4.86 -0.92 -24.94
CA ARG A 139 3.99 -2.10 -24.85
C ARG A 139 4.78 -3.38 -24.55
N ILE A 140 5.99 -3.53 -25.07
CA ILE A 140 6.87 -4.66 -24.74
C ILE A 140 7.31 -4.59 -23.28
N PHE A 141 7.63 -3.41 -22.76
CA PHE A 141 8.01 -3.21 -21.37
C PHE A 141 6.88 -3.56 -20.42
N ALA A 142 5.67 -3.05 -20.67
CA ALA A 142 4.49 -3.38 -19.89
C ALA A 142 4.20 -4.90 -19.86
N ARG A 143 4.27 -5.57 -21.03
CA ARG A 143 4.10 -7.04 -21.11
C ARG A 143 5.19 -7.79 -20.34
N LYS A 144 6.42 -7.29 -20.32
CA LYS A 144 7.49 -7.89 -19.51
C LYS A 144 7.14 -7.82 -18.02
N CYS A 145 6.67 -6.67 -17.53
CA CYS A 145 6.23 -6.51 -16.14
C CYS A 145 5.05 -7.43 -15.81
N PHE A 146 4.06 -7.57 -16.69
CA PHE A 146 2.94 -8.49 -16.47
C PHE A 146 3.37 -9.95 -16.38
N ARG A 147 4.34 -10.40 -17.19
CA ARG A 147 4.89 -11.75 -17.06
C ARG A 147 5.63 -11.97 -15.75
N TYR A 148 6.33 -10.95 -15.23
CA TYR A 148 6.87 -11.03 -13.87
C TYR A 148 5.74 -11.18 -12.86
N MET A 149 4.69 -10.35 -12.95
CA MET A 149 3.55 -10.45 -12.04
C MET A 149 2.90 -11.84 -12.09
N ASP A 150 2.75 -12.44 -13.27
CA ASP A 150 2.26 -13.82 -13.42
C ASP A 150 3.17 -14.82 -12.69
N ALA A 151 4.49 -14.73 -12.88
CA ALA A 151 5.47 -15.63 -12.24
C ALA A 151 5.59 -15.45 -10.72
N TYR A 152 5.30 -14.27 -10.19
CA TYR A 152 5.28 -14.01 -8.74
C TYR A 152 3.97 -14.43 -8.05
N ARG A 153 2.93 -14.80 -8.80
CA ARG A 153 1.67 -15.27 -8.20
C ARG A 153 1.92 -16.55 -7.41
N ALA A 154 1.67 -16.47 -6.10
CA ALA A 154 1.72 -17.62 -5.22
C ALA A 154 0.72 -18.67 -5.69
N LYS A 155 1.11 -19.94 -5.62
CA LYS A 155 0.19 -21.06 -5.80
C LYS A 155 0.27 -21.98 -4.59
N ASN A 156 -0.89 -22.32 -4.01
CA ASN A 156 -0.99 -23.15 -2.82
C ASN A 156 -0.10 -22.67 -1.64
N GLY A 157 0.15 -21.36 -1.56
CA GLY A 157 1.03 -20.76 -0.55
C GLY A 157 2.53 -20.87 -0.86
N GLN A 158 2.93 -21.41 -2.00
CA GLN A 158 4.32 -21.51 -2.46
C GLN A 158 4.63 -20.45 -3.52
N TYR A 159 5.86 -19.97 -3.50
CA TYR A 159 6.39 -18.98 -4.42
C TYR A 159 7.58 -19.56 -5.16
N LEU A 160 7.69 -19.26 -6.45
CA LEU A 160 8.88 -19.56 -7.22
C LEU A 160 10.08 -18.80 -6.67
N THR A 161 11.24 -19.43 -6.72
CA THR A 161 12.52 -18.76 -6.49
C THR A 161 12.78 -17.73 -7.61
N GLN A 162 13.62 -16.73 -7.31
CA GLN A 162 14.02 -15.73 -8.32
C GLN A 162 14.54 -16.35 -9.62
N ARG A 163 15.28 -17.46 -9.51
CA ARG A 163 15.86 -18.17 -10.66
C ARG A 163 14.77 -18.81 -11.53
N GLN A 164 13.75 -19.41 -10.92
CA GLN A 164 12.59 -19.99 -11.63
C GLN A 164 11.78 -18.88 -12.31
N ILE A 165 11.57 -17.74 -11.62
CA ILE A 165 10.88 -16.57 -12.18
C ILE A 165 11.59 -16.06 -13.44
N GLU A 166 12.91 -15.85 -13.37
CA GLU A 166 13.69 -15.40 -14.52
C GLU A 166 13.70 -16.40 -15.67
N TYR A 167 13.71 -17.70 -15.35
CA TYR A 167 13.57 -18.76 -16.34
C TYR A 167 12.21 -18.69 -17.05
N ALA A 168 11.12 -18.61 -16.28
CA ALA A 168 9.75 -18.53 -16.81
C ALA A 168 9.56 -17.27 -17.67
N VAL A 169 9.91 -16.09 -17.19
CA VAL A 169 9.76 -14.83 -17.94
C VAL A 169 10.54 -14.86 -19.26
N ARG A 170 11.72 -15.48 -19.28
CA ARG A 170 12.53 -15.66 -20.48
C ARG A 170 11.91 -16.67 -21.46
N ARG A 171 11.41 -17.80 -20.97
CA ARG A 171 10.70 -18.81 -21.76
C ARG A 171 9.47 -18.21 -22.45
N TYR A 172 8.73 -17.35 -21.76
CA TYR A 172 7.50 -16.73 -22.27
C TYR A 172 7.70 -15.32 -22.84
N LYS A 173 8.92 -14.93 -23.24
CA LYS A 173 9.24 -13.57 -23.74
C LYS A 173 8.32 -13.10 -24.89
N GLY A 174 7.89 -14.01 -25.77
CA GLY A 174 6.99 -13.74 -26.89
C GLY A 174 5.50 -13.73 -26.54
N HIS A 175 5.13 -14.18 -25.34
CA HIS A 175 3.74 -14.31 -24.90
C HIS A 175 3.30 -13.09 -24.10
N ARG A 176 1.99 -12.87 -24.00
CA ARG A 176 1.44 -11.77 -23.19
C ARG A 176 1.35 -12.10 -21.70
N THR A 177 1.24 -13.39 -21.38
CA THR A 177 1.05 -13.93 -20.04
C THR A 177 1.83 -15.23 -19.89
N ILE A 178 2.04 -15.67 -18.66
CA ILE A 178 2.53 -17.01 -18.35
C ILE A 178 1.36 -17.83 -17.79
N PRO A 179 0.95 -18.95 -18.43
CA PRO A 179 -0.09 -19.81 -17.89
C PRO A 179 0.32 -20.37 -16.53
N GLN A 180 -0.62 -20.42 -15.58
CA GLN A 180 -0.33 -20.92 -14.23
C GLN A 180 0.11 -22.39 -14.26
N SER A 181 -0.50 -23.21 -15.12
CA SER A 181 -0.13 -24.62 -15.34
C SER A 181 1.37 -24.80 -15.60
N ASP A 182 1.95 -23.89 -16.38
CA ASP A 182 3.33 -24.01 -16.84
C ASP A 182 4.33 -23.52 -15.80
N LEU A 183 3.85 -22.74 -14.82
CA LEU A 183 4.63 -22.37 -13.63
C LEU A 183 4.69 -23.53 -12.63
N ASP A 184 3.69 -24.40 -12.64
CA ASP A 184 3.59 -25.56 -11.74
C ASP A 184 4.66 -26.62 -12.04
N ASP A 185 5.02 -26.75 -13.31
CA ASP A 185 6.06 -27.69 -13.76
C ASP A 185 7.48 -27.25 -13.40
N LEU A 186 7.63 -26.07 -12.79
CA LEU A 186 8.93 -25.49 -12.43
C LEU A 186 9.31 -25.68 -10.96
N ASP A 187 8.41 -26.22 -10.13
CA ASP A 187 8.66 -26.55 -8.71
C ASP A 187 9.76 -27.61 -8.50
#